data_AF-A0A0Q0F461-F1
#
_entry.id   AF-A0A0Q0F461-F1
#
_cell.length_a   1.000
_cell.length_b   1.000
_cell.length_c   1.000
_cell.angle_alpha   90.00
_cell.angle_beta   90.00
_cell.angle_gamma   90.00
#
_symmetry.space_group_name_H-M   'P 1'
#
loop_
_entity.id
_entity.type
_entity.pdbx_description
1 polymer ?
#
loop_
_entity_poly.entity_id
_entity_poly.type
_entity_poly.pdbx_seq_one_letter_code
_entity_poly.pdbx_strand_id
1 'polypeptide(L)'
;MKKPVSLATRIGLGFAAVVSLLILITAVGIQRVGFIDSTLEDVGANAAKVQRYAINFRGSVHNRAIALRDAVLVNNDQDLALHLGEMTRLEKDYVDSAMPMDQLYSRPNVTSEERQLLRSIKDIEQQTLASTQRVIALRRAGDIAGAQALLLRQVSGDYSEWLRRVNALIDHEEASIRSQLDDVQATASQFRGLMLLATAFAVLLSIVLSMVIIRFVKRTLGAEPADVAQAIQRLADGDLQQNISTEHPDSVMGVLKTALGRLSETITQVRMAAQEVSQSSTILLAASSSNNAQVMVQTREAEQVATAISQMAATVNEVSGYAAQAADAARLADTEVETGNSLVEGTTAAIEQLAATLVETTNTVEQASRHGEQIETVIEVINSIASQTNLLALKINSAAANMRRIFCSPASDSIWLIPAERSPGNAGSNAAINRPTATVMTAAVSNAARQPKASPISVPAGIPATVPIETPARMYAAAFTPSLPGLKRGPSEPAMVQKPPNAKPSNTLPVRVSQN
;
A
#
# COMPACT_ATOMS: atom_id res chain seq x y z
N MET A 1 15.97 16.74 -29.77
CA MET A 1 15.61 17.71 -28.72
C MET A 1 16.85 18.52 -28.38
N LYS A 2 16.89 19.83 -28.66
CA LYS A 2 18.04 20.67 -28.28
C LYS A 2 18.05 20.81 -26.75
N LYS A 3 19.13 20.37 -26.09
CA LYS A 3 19.28 20.57 -24.63
C LYS A 3 19.14 22.07 -24.33
N PRO A 4 18.25 22.49 -23.41
CA PRO A 4 18.14 23.89 -23.07
C PRO A 4 19.48 24.36 -22.50
N VAL A 5 20.01 25.44 -23.05
CA VAL A 5 21.25 26.07 -22.58
C VAL A 5 21.10 26.39 -21.10
N SER A 6 22.07 25.97 -20.28
CA SER A 6 22.05 26.14 -18.83
C SER A 6 21.92 27.61 -18.42
N LEU A 7 21.34 27.88 -17.26
CA LEU A 7 21.24 29.24 -16.72
C LEU A 7 22.62 29.91 -16.62
N ALA A 8 23.62 29.18 -16.11
CA ALA A 8 24.99 29.66 -15.99
C ALA A 8 25.59 30.05 -17.35
N THR A 9 25.39 29.22 -18.39
CA THR A 9 25.89 29.52 -19.74
C THR A 9 25.22 30.77 -20.33
N ARG A 10 23.93 31.00 -20.08
CA ARG A 10 23.22 32.19 -20.57
C ARG A 10 23.69 33.46 -19.88
N ILE A 11 23.84 33.43 -18.56
CA ILE A 11 24.38 34.55 -17.78
C ILE A 11 25.82 34.83 -18.24
N GLY A 12 26.62 33.77 -18.39
CA GLY A 12 27.99 33.87 -18.89
C GLY A 12 28.08 34.48 -20.28
N LEU A 13 27.23 34.07 -21.22
CA LEU A 13 27.15 34.67 -22.55
C LEU A 13 26.72 36.14 -22.51
N GLY A 14 25.76 36.49 -21.64
CA GLY A 14 25.32 37.87 -21.50
C GLY A 14 26.42 38.78 -20.94
N PHE A 15 27.14 38.32 -19.93
CA PHE A 15 28.28 39.05 -19.36
C PHE A 15 29.44 39.11 -20.36
N ALA A 16 29.75 38.01 -21.05
CA ALA A 16 30.77 37.98 -22.08
C ALA A 16 30.46 38.97 -23.22
N ALA A 17 29.20 39.13 -23.62
CA ALA A 17 28.81 40.10 -24.63
C ALA A 17 29.07 41.55 -24.17
N VAL A 18 28.72 41.88 -22.92
CA VAL A 18 28.96 43.21 -22.34
C VAL A 18 30.47 43.50 -22.20
N VAL A 19 31.24 42.54 -21.68
CA VAL A 19 32.71 42.67 -21.56
C VAL A 19 33.36 42.81 -22.94
N SER A 20 32.95 42.01 -23.92
CA SER A 20 33.48 42.11 -25.30
C SER A 20 33.22 43.49 -25.90
N LEU A 21 32.04 44.05 -25.65
CA LEU A 21 31.69 45.39 -26.11
C LEU A 21 32.53 46.47 -25.42
N LEU A 22 32.78 46.35 -24.11
CA LEU A 22 33.66 47.26 -23.37
C LEU A 22 35.11 47.23 -23.90
N ILE A 23 35.63 46.03 -24.19
CA ILE A 23 36.95 45.86 -24.80
C ILE A 23 36.98 46.54 -26.17
N LEU A 24 35.95 46.34 -27.00
CA LEU A 24 35.85 46.96 -28.32
C LEU A 24 35.82 48.50 -28.24
N ILE A 25 35.00 49.06 -27.34
CA ILE A 25 34.91 50.51 -27.10
C ILE A 25 36.27 51.07 -26.66
N THR A 26 36.95 50.36 -25.75
CA THR A 26 38.27 50.76 -25.26
C THR A 26 39.33 50.71 -26.37
N ALA A 27 39.33 49.67 -27.19
CA ALA A 27 40.26 49.54 -28.32
C ALA A 27 40.08 50.67 -29.34
N VAL A 28 38.83 50.99 -29.71
CA VAL A 28 38.51 52.14 -30.57
C VAL A 28 38.93 53.45 -29.92
N GLY A 29 38.72 53.59 -28.61
CA GLY A 29 39.18 54.72 -27.80
C GLY A 29 40.68 54.96 -27.91
N ILE A 30 41.47 53.92 -27.66
CA ILE A 30 42.93 53.97 -27.74
C ILE A 30 43.38 54.34 -29.15
N GLN A 31 42.79 53.75 -30.19
CA GLN A 31 43.15 54.06 -31.58
C GLN A 31 42.88 55.54 -31.93
N ARG A 32 41.73 56.08 -31.53
CA ARG A 32 41.36 57.47 -31.83
C ARG A 32 42.17 58.49 -31.04
N VAL A 33 42.43 58.22 -29.77
CA VAL A 33 43.30 59.06 -28.93
C VAL A 33 44.74 59.02 -29.44
N GLY A 34 45.24 57.85 -29.83
CA GLY A 34 46.58 57.71 -30.40
C GLY A 34 46.79 58.53 -31.69
N PHE A 35 45.77 58.60 -32.56
CA PHE A 35 45.82 59.46 -33.74
C PHE A 35 45.89 60.95 -33.39
N ILE A 36 45.10 61.39 -32.41
CA ILE A 36 45.12 62.79 -31.94
C ILE A 36 46.50 63.12 -31.36
N ASP A 37 47.03 62.25 -30.52
CA ASP A 37 48.32 62.42 -29.86
C ASP A 37 49.46 62.50 -30.88
N SER A 38 49.54 61.55 -31.83
CA SER A 38 50.59 61.54 -32.86
C SER A 38 50.53 62.76 -33.78
N THR A 39 49.33 63.23 -34.11
CA THR A 39 49.16 64.42 -34.98
C THR A 39 49.53 65.70 -34.25
N LEU A 40 49.13 65.84 -32.98
CA LEU A 40 49.52 67.00 -32.16
C LEU A 40 51.03 67.02 -31.88
N GLU A 41 51.65 65.85 -31.70
CA GLU A 41 53.10 65.74 -31.60
C GLU A 41 53.78 66.19 -32.90
N ASP A 42 53.30 65.77 -34.07
CA ASP A 42 53.89 66.19 -35.35
C ASP A 42 53.73 67.70 -35.60
N VAL A 43 52.53 68.24 -35.39
CA VAL A 43 52.27 69.69 -35.52
C VAL A 43 53.14 70.49 -34.55
N GLY A 44 53.19 70.10 -33.27
CA GLY A 44 53.88 70.88 -32.23
C GLY A 44 55.40 70.69 -32.22
N ALA A 45 55.88 69.47 -32.38
CA ALA A 45 57.30 69.15 -32.27
C ALA A 45 58.08 69.32 -33.57
N ASN A 46 57.41 69.24 -34.72
CA ASN A 46 58.04 69.30 -36.05
C ASN A 46 57.55 70.51 -36.85
N ALA A 47 56.30 70.53 -37.32
CA ALA A 47 55.82 71.55 -38.28
C ALA A 47 55.90 72.98 -37.70
N ALA A 48 55.47 73.20 -36.46
CA ALA A 48 55.56 74.51 -35.82
C ALA A 48 57.01 74.99 -35.64
N LYS A 49 57.97 74.07 -35.45
CA LYS A 49 59.39 74.43 -35.38
C LYS A 49 59.93 74.80 -36.75
N VAL A 50 59.59 74.04 -37.79
CA VAL A 50 59.93 74.37 -39.18
C VAL A 50 59.40 75.76 -39.52
N GLN A 51 58.12 76.03 -39.29
CA GLN A 51 57.51 77.33 -39.56
C GLN A 51 58.24 78.45 -38.80
N ARG A 52 58.58 78.23 -37.52
CA ARG A 52 59.33 79.21 -36.72
C ARG A 52 60.73 79.49 -37.28
N TYR A 53 61.48 78.45 -37.64
CA TYR A 53 62.78 78.61 -38.31
C TYR A 53 62.60 79.32 -39.65
N ALA A 54 61.52 79.01 -40.36
CA ALA A 54 61.18 79.61 -41.63
C ALA A 54 60.84 81.13 -41.52
N ILE A 55 60.23 81.55 -40.41
CA ILE A 55 59.99 82.97 -40.13
C ILE A 55 61.30 83.69 -39.75
N ASN A 56 62.15 83.06 -38.95
CA ASN A 56 63.42 83.64 -38.50
C ASN A 56 64.41 83.85 -39.65
N PHE A 57 64.62 82.84 -40.51
CA PHE A 57 65.53 82.98 -41.64
C PHE A 57 65.00 84.01 -42.66
N ARG A 58 63.68 84.09 -42.89
CA ARG A 58 63.05 85.16 -43.69
C ARG A 58 63.41 86.54 -43.16
N GLY A 59 63.31 86.73 -41.84
CA GLY A 59 63.68 87.97 -41.17
C GLY A 59 65.13 88.35 -41.41
N SER A 60 66.04 87.38 -41.34
CA SER A 60 67.45 87.58 -41.68
C SER A 60 67.63 87.99 -43.15
N VAL A 61 67.02 87.27 -44.11
CA VAL A 61 67.11 87.60 -45.55
C VAL A 61 66.65 89.03 -45.83
N HIS A 62 65.52 89.43 -45.23
CA HIS A 62 64.98 90.78 -45.38
C HIS A 62 65.94 91.85 -44.82
N ASN A 63 66.43 91.65 -43.60
CA ASN A 63 67.35 92.59 -42.97
C ASN A 63 68.70 92.65 -43.67
N ARG A 64 69.17 91.54 -44.28
CA ARG A 64 70.41 91.51 -45.08
C ARG A 64 70.27 92.31 -46.36
N ALA A 65 69.11 92.28 -47.00
CA ALA A 65 68.83 93.13 -48.17
C ALA A 65 68.92 94.62 -47.81
N ILE A 66 68.39 95.01 -46.65
CA ILE A 66 68.47 96.39 -46.12
C ILE A 66 69.92 96.75 -45.80
N ALA A 67 70.62 95.91 -45.02
CA ALA A 67 72.00 96.17 -44.63
C ALA A 67 72.95 96.26 -45.83
N LEU A 68 72.76 95.42 -46.86
CA LEU A 68 73.53 95.49 -48.10
C LEU A 68 73.24 96.79 -48.87
N ARG A 69 71.96 97.18 -48.97
CA ARG A 69 71.59 98.44 -49.60
C ARG A 69 72.24 99.62 -48.87
N ASP A 70 72.14 99.66 -47.55
CA ASP A 70 72.67 100.75 -46.76
C ASP A 70 74.21 100.78 -46.81
N ALA A 71 74.88 99.62 -46.81
CA ALA A 71 76.33 99.50 -47.05
C ALA A 71 76.78 100.07 -48.41
N VAL A 72 75.95 99.96 -49.45
CA VAL A 72 76.25 100.53 -50.76
C VAL A 72 76.03 102.05 -50.79
N LEU A 73 75.07 102.57 -50.02
CA LEU A 73 74.67 103.99 -50.03
C LEU A 73 75.47 104.90 -49.11
N VAL A 74 76.09 104.36 -48.06
CA VAL A 74 76.92 105.16 -47.13
C VAL A 74 78.18 105.68 -47.81
N ASN A 75 78.63 106.87 -47.41
CA ASN A 75 79.76 107.58 -48.04
C ASN A 75 81.07 107.52 -47.23
N ASN A 76 81.09 106.86 -46.07
CA ASN A 76 82.27 106.75 -45.22
C ASN A 76 82.55 105.28 -44.83
N ASP A 77 83.81 105.00 -44.50
CA ASP A 77 84.27 103.64 -44.22
C ASP A 77 83.80 103.10 -42.86
N GLN A 78 83.51 103.98 -41.90
CA GLN A 78 83.03 103.61 -40.58
C GLN A 78 81.61 102.99 -40.66
N ASP A 79 80.68 103.69 -41.31
CA ASP A 79 79.31 103.22 -41.52
C ASP A 79 79.27 102.00 -42.45
N LEU A 80 80.16 101.95 -43.45
CA LEU A 80 80.33 100.75 -44.28
C LEU A 80 80.71 99.54 -43.42
N ALA A 81 81.67 99.70 -42.51
CA ALA A 81 82.08 98.61 -41.60
C ALA A 81 80.94 98.20 -40.66
N LEU A 82 80.13 99.15 -40.16
CA LEU A 82 78.95 98.85 -39.35
C LEU A 82 77.93 97.99 -40.10
N HIS A 83 77.53 98.39 -41.31
CA HIS A 83 76.56 97.62 -42.09
C HIS A 83 77.09 96.25 -42.52
N LEU A 84 78.37 96.14 -42.88
CA LEU A 84 79.00 94.84 -43.17
C LEU A 84 79.10 93.94 -41.92
N GLY A 85 79.30 94.53 -40.74
CA GLY A 85 79.24 93.83 -39.46
C GLY A 85 77.83 93.30 -39.17
N GLU A 86 76.80 94.11 -39.36
CA GLU A 86 75.40 93.69 -39.25
C GLU A 86 75.04 92.57 -40.24
N MET A 87 75.53 92.64 -41.49
CA MET A 87 75.35 91.55 -42.46
C MET A 87 75.96 90.23 -41.97
N THR A 88 77.13 90.29 -41.32
CA THR A 88 77.79 89.10 -40.76
C THR A 88 76.99 88.53 -39.59
N ARG A 89 76.43 89.37 -38.72
CA ARG A 89 75.54 88.93 -37.64
C ARG A 89 74.28 88.26 -38.20
N LEU A 90 73.64 88.88 -39.19
CA LEU A 90 72.42 88.35 -39.81
C LEU A 90 72.69 87.04 -40.56
N GLU A 91 73.86 86.88 -41.17
CA GLU A 91 74.29 85.60 -41.76
C GLU A 91 74.36 84.51 -40.70
N LYS A 92 74.91 84.81 -39.51
CA LYS A 92 74.88 83.87 -38.38
C LYS A 92 73.45 83.54 -37.95
N ASP A 93 72.58 84.53 -37.79
CA ASP A 93 71.17 84.33 -37.41
C ASP A 93 70.42 83.45 -38.43
N TYR A 94 70.76 83.59 -39.72
CA TYR A 94 70.26 82.73 -40.79
C TYR A 94 70.69 81.28 -40.59
N VAL A 95 72.00 81.05 -40.42
CA VAL A 95 72.57 79.70 -40.26
C VAL A 95 72.05 79.02 -38.99
N ASP A 96 71.93 79.75 -37.89
CA ASP A 96 71.41 79.26 -36.61
C ASP A 96 69.92 78.79 -36.72
N SER A 97 69.18 79.27 -37.73
CA SER A 97 67.82 78.80 -38.05
C SER A 97 67.80 77.74 -39.17
N ALA A 98 68.67 77.87 -40.18
CA ALA A 98 68.71 76.98 -41.34
C ALA A 98 69.24 75.57 -40.97
N MET A 99 70.25 75.47 -40.11
CA MET A 99 70.82 74.17 -39.71
C MET A 99 69.80 73.26 -38.99
N PRO A 100 69.08 73.72 -37.95
CA PRO A 100 68.02 72.91 -37.34
C PRO A 100 66.88 72.57 -38.30
N MET A 101 66.53 73.49 -39.21
CA MET A 101 65.51 73.24 -40.23
C MET A 101 65.93 72.11 -41.18
N ASP A 102 67.17 72.13 -41.67
CA ASP A 102 67.73 71.05 -42.50
C ASP A 102 67.74 69.69 -41.79
N GLN A 103 67.98 69.67 -40.48
CA GLN A 103 67.91 68.44 -39.69
C GLN A 103 66.48 67.88 -39.59
N LEU A 104 65.48 68.75 -39.43
CA LEU A 104 64.07 68.34 -39.44
C LEU A 104 63.67 67.77 -40.82
N TYR A 105 64.22 68.33 -41.90
CA TYR A 105 63.96 67.91 -43.28
C TYR A 105 64.73 66.65 -43.72
N SER A 106 65.66 66.18 -42.89
CA SER A 106 66.41 64.93 -43.13
C SER A 106 65.67 63.69 -42.62
N ARG A 107 64.50 63.87 -42.01
CA ARG A 107 63.67 62.79 -41.45
C ARG A 107 62.78 62.14 -42.53
N PRO A 108 62.35 60.88 -42.34
CA PRO A 108 61.56 60.16 -43.33
C PRO A 108 60.16 60.74 -43.63
N ASN A 109 59.58 61.52 -42.71
CA ASN A 109 58.19 62.01 -42.79
C ASN A 109 58.00 63.32 -43.57
N VAL A 110 59.01 63.78 -44.31
CA VAL A 110 58.96 65.06 -45.04
C VAL A 110 58.35 64.85 -46.43
N THR A 111 57.39 65.69 -46.81
CA THR A 111 56.68 65.58 -48.09
C THR A 111 57.61 65.90 -49.27
N SER A 112 57.23 65.44 -50.47
CA SER A 112 58.00 65.76 -51.68
C SER A 112 57.97 67.26 -52.02
N GLU A 113 56.88 67.93 -51.69
CA GLU A 113 56.67 69.37 -51.92
C GLU A 113 57.54 70.21 -50.98
N GLU A 114 57.56 69.88 -49.69
CA GLU A 114 58.46 70.45 -48.68
C GLU A 114 59.93 70.35 -49.13
N ARG A 115 60.37 69.16 -49.59
CA ARG A 115 61.74 68.97 -50.10
C ARG A 115 62.04 69.83 -51.32
N GLN A 116 61.07 70.00 -52.21
CA GLN A 116 61.23 70.83 -53.40
C GLN A 116 61.34 72.32 -53.03
N LEU A 117 60.49 72.79 -52.12
CA LEU A 117 60.53 74.17 -51.62
C LEU A 117 61.87 74.47 -50.94
N LEU A 118 62.36 73.58 -50.07
CA LEU A 118 63.66 73.75 -49.43
C LEU A 118 64.82 73.76 -50.43
N ARG A 119 64.83 72.88 -51.43
CA ARG A 119 65.84 72.91 -52.51
C ARG A 119 65.80 74.23 -53.26
N SER A 120 64.61 74.71 -53.63
CA SER A 120 64.45 75.97 -54.34
C SER A 120 64.99 77.17 -53.54
N ILE A 121 64.86 77.14 -52.21
CA ILE A 121 65.43 78.14 -51.30
C ILE A 121 66.96 78.07 -51.31
N LYS A 122 67.55 76.87 -51.25
CA LYS A 122 69.01 76.69 -51.29
C LYS A 122 69.61 77.16 -52.62
N ASP A 123 68.92 76.91 -53.73
CA ASP A 123 69.38 77.33 -55.07
C ASP A 123 69.44 78.86 -55.18
N ILE A 124 68.39 79.56 -54.75
CA ILE A 124 68.36 81.04 -54.79
C ILE A 124 69.31 81.65 -53.75
N GLU A 125 69.46 81.02 -52.59
CA GLU A 125 70.44 81.42 -51.58
C GLU A 125 71.85 81.43 -52.19
N GLN A 126 72.28 80.32 -52.81
CA GLN A 126 73.61 80.22 -53.40
C GLN A 126 73.85 81.30 -54.48
N GLN A 127 72.86 81.53 -55.34
CA GLN A 127 72.91 82.59 -56.35
C GLN A 127 73.04 83.99 -55.73
N THR A 128 72.19 84.29 -54.74
CA THR A 128 72.11 85.62 -54.08
C THR A 128 73.36 85.92 -53.26
N LEU A 129 73.95 84.91 -52.62
CA LEU A 129 75.21 85.08 -51.88
C LEU A 129 76.37 85.37 -52.82
N ALA A 130 76.43 84.70 -53.98
CA ALA A 130 77.46 84.95 -54.97
C ALA A 130 77.37 86.37 -55.57
N SER A 131 76.16 86.87 -55.85
CA SER A 131 75.96 88.24 -56.36
C SER A 131 76.19 89.30 -55.27
N THR A 132 75.78 89.04 -54.03
CA THR A 132 76.06 89.87 -52.86
C THR A 132 77.56 90.05 -52.61
N GLN A 133 78.36 88.98 -52.68
CA GLN A 133 79.82 89.07 -52.51
C GLN A 133 80.47 89.97 -53.56
N ARG A 134 79.97 89.96 -54.81
CA ARG A 134 80.46 90.86 -55.87
C ARG A 134 80.14 92.33 -55.56
N VAL A 135 78.94 92.62 -55.06
CA VAL A 135 78.58 93.99 -54.62
C VAL A 135 79.49 94.46 -53.49
N ILE A 136 79.72 93.61 -52.47
CA ILE A 136 80.62 93.94 -51.36
C ILE A 136 82.05 94.15 -51.86
N ALA A 137 82.54 93.35 -52.80
CA ALA A 137 83.87 93.49 -53.38
C ALA A 137 84.04 94.81 -54.14
N LEU A 138 83.06 95.19 -54.98
CA LEU A 138 83.04 96.49 -55.67
C LEU A 138 83.03 97.64 -54.67
N ARG A 139 82.21 97.55 -53.62
CA ARG A 139 82.13 98.58 -52.58
C ARG A 139 83.44 98.75 -51.82
N ARG A 140 84.11 97.65 -51.44
CA ARG A 140 85.43 97.64 -50.79
C ARG A 140 86.55 98.13 -51.69
N ALA A 141 86.42 97.96 -53.00
CA ALA A 141 87.35 98.50 -54.00
C ALA A 141 87.14 100.01 -54.27
N GLY A 142 86.15 100.64 -53.65
CA GLY A 142 85.82 102.06 -53.83
C GLY A 142 84.87 102.35 -55.01
N ASP A 143 84.44 101.33 -55.76
CA ASP A 143 83.51 101.47 -56.89
C ASP A 143 82.05 101.50 -56.42
N ILE A 144 81.61 102.66 -55.93
CA ILE A 144 80.24 102.87 -55.44
C ILE A 144 79.23 102.77 -56.59
N ALA A 145 79.53 103.37 -57.74
CA ALA A 145 78.62 103.39 -58.90
C ALA A 145 78.39 101.99 -59.46
N GLY A 146 79.45 101.18 -59.58
CA GLY A 146 79.37 99.78 -59.99
C GLY A 146 78.62 98.93 -58.97
N ALA A 147 78.88 99.12 -57.66
CA ALA A 147 78.15 98.44 -56.60
C ALA A 147 76.64 98.76 -56.62
N GLN A 148 76.27 100.03 -56.80
CA GLN A 148 74.88 100.47 -56.88
C GLN A 148 74.18 99.93 -58.14
N ALA A 149 74.86 99.95 -59.29
CA ALA A 149 74.33 99.41 -60.54
C ALA A 149 74.06 97.90 -60.42
N LEU A 150 74.99 97.13 -59.85
CA LEU A 150 74.82 95.69 -59.66
C LEU A 150 73.74 95.37 -58.61
N LEU A 151 73.67 96.16 -57.53
CA LEU A 151 72.63 96.05 -56.50
C LEU A 151 71.24 96.21 -57.11
N LEU A 152 71.01 97.27 -57.90
CA LEU A 152 69.70 97.59 -58.47
C LEU A 152 69.33 96.68 -59.65
N ARG A 153 70.30 96.30 -60.48
CA ARG A 153 70.04 95.50 -61.70
C ARG A 153 69.77 94.04 -61.38
N GLN A 154 70.41 93.48 -60.35
CA GLN A 154 70.41 92.04 -60.10
C GLN A 154 70.09 91.70 -58.64
N VAL A 155 70.89 92.19 -57.68
CA VAL A 155 70.83 91.68 -56.30
C VAL A 155 69.50 91.98 -55.61
N SER A 156 68.89 93.13 -55.87
CA SER A 156 67.55 93.45 -55.35
C SER A 156 66.48 92.45 -55.84
N GLY A 157 66.58 92.00 -57.09
CA GLY A 157 65.71 90.97 -57.66
C GLY A 157 65.97 89.60 -57.03
N ASP A 158 67.25 89.23 -56.86
CA ASP A 158 67.67 87.98 -56.22
C ASP A 158 67.11 87.87 -54.78
N TYR A 159 67.27 88.92 -53.95
CA TYR A 159 66.69 88.95 -52.59
C TYR A 159 65.16 88.89 -52.58
N SER A 160 64.49 89.53 -53.55
CA SER A 160 63.03 89.51 -53.66
C SER A 160 62.50 88.13 -54.04
N GLU A 161 63.19 87.45 -54.96
CA GLU A 161 62.92 86.04 -55.32
C GLU A 161 63.19 85.12 -54.13
N TRP A 162 64.28 85.34 -53.39
CA TRP A 162 64.59 84.57 -52.20
C TRP A 162 63.47 84.66 -51.16
N LEU A 163 63.05 85.87 -50.79
CA LEU A 163 61.93 86.08 -49.86
C LEU A 163 60.63 85.43 -50.34
N ARG A 164 60.38 85.39 -51.66
CA ARG A 164 59.20 84.73 -52.23
C ARG A 164 59.26 83.21 -52.08
N ARG A 165 60.42 82.58 -52.31
CA ARG A 165 60.59 81.13 -52.08
C ARG A 165 60.48 80.77 -50.61
N VAL A 166 60.99 81.63 -49.73
CA VAL A 166 60.80 81.51 -48.28
C VAL A 166 59.32 81.61 -47.90
N ASN A 167 58.58 82.60 -48.41
CA ASN A 167 57.15 82.72 -48.14
C ASN A 167 56.37 81.50 -48.62
N ALA A 168 56.69 80.97 -49.80
CA ALA A 168 56.03 79.76 -50.32
C ALA A 168 56.18 78.56 -49.37
N LEU A 169 57.33 78.43 -48.69
CA LEU A 169 57.52 77.42 -47.65
C LEU A 169 56.67 77.70 -46.40
N ILE A 170 56.66 78.95 -45.92
CA ILE A 170 55.86 79.35 -44.75
C ILE A 170 54.37 79.13 -45.00
N ASP A 171 53.88 79.52 -46.17
CA ASP A 171 52.48 79.39 -46.57
C ASP A 171 52.08 77.90 -46.66
N HIS A 172 52.97 77.04 -47.19
CA HIS A 172 52.75 75.59 -47.23
C HIS A 172 52.67 74.99 -45.83
N GLU A 173 53.63 75.31 -44.95
CA GLU A 173 53.65 74.85 -43.56
C GLU A 173 52.42 75.34 -42.78
N GLU A 174 52.00 76.60 -42.97
CA GLU A 174 50.80 77.15 -42.34
C GLU A 174 49.53 76.43 -42.80
N ALA A 175 49.40 76.17 -44.11
CA ALA A 175 48.28 75.43 -44.66
C ALA A 175 48.25 73.97 -44.16
N SER A 176 49.41 73.31 -44.09
CA SER A 176 49.56 71.95 -43.57
C SER A 176 49.16 71.86 -42.09
N ILE A 177 49.71 72.75 -41.25
CA ILE A 177 49.38 72.83 -39.82
C ILE A 177 47.89 73.05 -39.62
N ARG A 178 47.29 73.99 -40.36
CA ARG A 178 45.86 74.28 -40.26
C ARG A 178 45.01 73.07 -40.65
N SER A 179 45.33 72.41 -41.76
CA SER A 179 44.63 71.20 -42.20
C SER A 179 44.70 70.09 -41.15
N GLN A 180 45.88 69.83 -40.59
CA GLN A 180 46.06 68.80 -39.56
C GLN A 180 45.30 69.13 -38.27
N LEU A 181 45.27 70.40 -37.86
CA LEU A 181 44.48 70.84 -36.71
C LEU A 181 42.96 70.73 -36.95
N ASP A 182 42.50 71.03 -38.16
CA ASP A 182 41.10 70.87 -38.55
C ASP A 182 40.71 69.37 -38.54
N ASP A 183 41.58 68.49 -39.02
CA ASP A 183 41.38 67.03 -38.98
C ASP A 183 41.36 66.48 -37.53
N VAL A 184 42.20 67.01 -36.64
CA VAL A 184 42.19 66.67 -35.21
C VAL A 184 40.88 67.11 -34.56
N GLN A 185 40.41 68.34 -34.82
CA GLN A 185 39.14 68.84 -34.29
C GLN A 185 37.95 68.04 -34.80
N ALA A 186 37.91 67.74 -36.09
CA ALA A 186 36.89 66.89 -36.71
C ALA A 186 36.90 65.48 -36.09
N THR A 187 38.08 64.87 -35.96
CA THR A 187 38.23 63.54 -35.36
C THR A 187 37.84 63.52 -33.90
N ALA A 188 38.22 64.54 -33.11
CA ALA A 188 37.87 64.64 -31.69
C ALA A 188 36.37 64.81 -31.46
N SER A 189 35.70 65.64 -32.27
CA SER A 189 34.24 65.84 -32.19
C SER A 189 33.47 64.57 -32.57
N GLN A 190 33.86 63.90 -33.65
CA GLN A 190 33.29 62.62 -34.08
C GLN A 190 33.56 61.52 -33.05
N PHE A 191 34.76 61.48 -32.46
CA PHE A 191 35.12 60.54 -31.41
C PHE A 191 34.20 60.66 -30.20
N ARG A 192 33.93 61.89 -29.72
CA ARG A 192 33.00 62.12 -28.61
C ARG A 192 31.61 61.59 -28.91
N GLY A 193 31.07 61.87 -30.10
CA GLY A 193 29.75 61.38 -30.53
C GLY A 193 29.69 59.85 -30.62
N LEU A 194 30.72 59.24 -31.23
CA LEU A 194 30.86 57.79 -31.34
C LEU A 194 30.93 57.11 -29.96
N MET A 195 31.71 57.66 -29.03
CA MET A 195 31.83 57.11 -27.67
C MET A 195 30.53 57.20 -26.89
N LEU A 196 29.81 58.33 -26.98
CA LEU A 196 28.50 58.48 -26.35
C LEU A 196 27.47 57.50 -26.93
N LEU A 197 27.44 57.36 -28.26
CA LEU A 197 26.53 56.43 -28.93
C LEU A 197 26.85 54.97 -28.60
N ALA A 198 28.14 54.59 -28.64
CA ALA A 198 28.58 53.25 -28.28
C ALA A 198 28.29 52.92 -26.81
N THR A 199 28.49 53.88 -25.90
CA THR A 199 28.14 53.73 -24.47
C THR A 199 26.63 53.62 -24.27
N ALA A 200 25.84 54.46 -24.94
CA ALA A 200 24.38 54.38 -24.87
C ALA A 200 23.87 53.03 -25.39
N PHE A 201 24.44 52.53 -26.50
CA PHE A 201 24.14 51.21 -27.03
C PHE A 201 24.54 50.09 -26.06
N ALA A 202 25.71 50.20 -25.42
CA ALA A 202 26.17 49.25 -24.40
C ALA A 202 25.22 49.16 -23.21
N VAL A 203 24.77 50.32 -22.70
CA VAL A 203 23.81 50.41 -21.59
C VAL A 203 22.47 49.83 -22.01
N LEU A 204 21.95 50.20 -23.17
CA LEU A 204 20.66 49.70 -23.68
C LEU A 204 20.70 48.18 -23.88
N LEU A 205 21.77 47.66 -24.48
CA LEU A 205 21.98 46.23 -24.64
C LEU A 205 22.04 45.52 -23.28
N SER A 206 22.76 46.08 -22.31
CA SER A 206 22.84 45.53 -20.94
C SER A 206 21.48 45.49 -20.24
N ILE A 207 20.67 46.53 -20.39
CA ILE A 207 19.30 46.60 -19.86
C ILE A 207 18.43 45.52 -20.52
N VAL A 208 18.46 45.40 -21.85
CA VAL A 208 17.68 44.40 -22.59
C VAL A 208 18.09 42.98 -22.18
N LEU A 209 19.38 42.67 -22.13
CA LEU A 209 19.87 41.37 -21.66
C LEU A 209 19.46 41.09 -20.22
N SER A 210 19.56 42.07 -19.33
CA SER A 210 19.12 41.95 -17.93
C SER A 210 17.63 41.63 -17.84
N MET A 211 16.78 42.36 -18.56
CA MET A 211 15.33 42.09 -18.59
C MET A 211 15.02 40.70 -19.14
N VAL A 212 15.71 40.26 -20.19
CA VAL A 212 15.54 38.92 -20.78
C VAL A 212 15.93 37.84 -19.77
N ILE A 213 17.08 38.00 -19.09
CA ILE A 213 17.56 37.05 -18.09
C ILE A 213 16.59 37.00 -16.89
N ILE A 214 16.18 38.15 -16.36
CA ILE A 214 15.24 38.23 -15.22
C ILE A 214 13.91 37.58 -15.58
N ARG A 215 13.33 37.91 -16.74
CA ARG A 215 12.05 37.37 -17.18
C ARG A 215 12.14 35.86 -17.40
N PHE A 216 13.26 35.37 -17.93
CA PHE A 216 13.51 33.94 -18.08
C PHE A 216 13.64 33.21 -16.73
N VAL A 217 14.40 33.78 -15.79
CA VAL A 217 14.56 33.21 -14.44
C VAL A 217 13.22 33.18 -13.71
N LYS A 218 12.47 34.29 -13.70
CA LYS A 218 11.13 34.35 -13.10
C LYS A 218 10.17 33.36 -13.75
N ARG A 219 10.21 33.18 -15.08
CA ARG A 219 9.39 32.19 -15.79
C ARG A 219 9.76 30.74 -15.44
N THR A 220 11.05 30.46 -15.27
CA THR A 220 11.54 29.10 -14.95
C THR A 220 11.25 28.73 -13.49
N LEU A 221 11.40 29.69 -12.58
CA LEU A 221 11.12 29.51 -11.15
C LEU A 221 9.62 29.59 -10.85
N GLY A 222 8.88 30.42 -11.58
CA GLY A 222 7.43 30.61 -11.42
C GLY A 222 7.04 31.64 -10.36
N ALA A 223 8.01 32.16 -9.61
CA ALA A 223 7.89 33.20 -8.60
C ALA A 223 9.27 33.86 -8.39
N GLU A 224 9.41 34.79 -7.44
CA GLU A 224 10.73 35.28 -7.06
C GLU A 224 11.54 34.18 -6.35
N PRO A 225 12.89 34.16 -6.49
CA PRO A 225 13.71 33.10 -5.88
C PRO A 225 13.51 32.95 -4.37
N ALA A 226 13.28 34.07 -3.67
CA ALA A 226 12.99 34.09 -2.23
C ALA A 226 11.67 33.39 -1.90
N ASP A 227 10.62 33.63 -2.70
CA ASP A 227 9.31 32.98 -2.53
C ASP A 227 9.40 31.48 -2.78
N VAL A 228 10.17 31.05 -3.79
CA VAL A 228 10.42 29.62 -4.06
C VAL A 228 11.12 28.97 -2.87
N ALA A 229 12.16 29.60 -2.33
CA ALA A 229 12.88 29.08 -1.17
C ALA A 229 11.96 28.99 0.06
N GLN A 230 11.13 30.01 0.31
CA GLN A 230 10.19 30.02 1.41
C GLN A 230 9.11 28.93 1.27
N ALA A 231 8.57 28.72 0.07
CA ALA A 231 7.57 27.68 -0.18
C ALA A 231 8.15 26.27 0.05
N ILE A 232 9.40 26.05 -0.39
CA ILE A 232 10.11 24.80 -0.14
C ILE A 232 10.38 24.61 1.36
N GLN A 233 10.80 25.67 2.07
CA GLN A 233 11.03 25.61 3.52
C GLN A 233 9.76 25.24 4.28
N ARG A 234 8.64 25.90 3.99
CA ARG A 234 7.35 25.58 4.62
C ARG A 234 6.90 24.14 4.33
N LEU A 235 7.20 23.62 3.14
CA LEU A 235 6.94 22.21 2.81
C LEU A 235 7.83 21.29 3.67
N ALA A 236 9.11 21.63 3.84
CA ALA A 236 10.01 20.89 4.72
C ALA A 236 9.55 20.91 6.18
N ASP A 237 8.91 21.99 6.62
CA ASP A 237 8.31 22.14 7.95
C ASP A 237 6.95 21.39 8.09
N GLY A 238 6.46 20.74 7.03
CA GLY A 238 5.23 19.95 7.03
C GLY A 238 3.95 20.74 6.74
N ASP A 239 4.05 22.01 6.36
CA ASP A 239 2.90 22.81 5.94
C ASP A 239 2.46 22.43 4.51
N LEU A 240 1.41 21.62 4.42
CA LEU A 240 0.79 21.22 3.15
C LEU A 240 -0.37 22.13 2.74
N GLN A 241 -0.75 23.11 3.56
CA GLN A 241 -1.89 24.01 3.30
C GLN A 241 -1.45 25.32 2.64
N GLN A 242 -0.26 25.32 2.03
CA GLN A 242 0.28 26.49 1.36
C GLN A 242 -0.52 26.84 0.10
N ASN A 243 -0.92 28.11 -0.03
CA ASN A 243 -1.51 28.62 -1.25
C ASN A 243 -0.44 29.07 -2.24
N ILE A 244 -0.04 28.17 -3.14
CA ILE A 244 0.90 28.48 -4.21
C ILE A 244 0.15 29.00 -5.45
N SER A 245 0.35 30.28 -5.76
CA SER A 245 -0.11 30.90 -7.00
C SER A 245 1.07 31.09 -7.95
N THR A 246 0.96 30.52 -9.16
CA THR A 246 1.93 30.72 -10.23
C THR A 246 1.23 30.70 -11.58
N GLU A 247 1.62 31.63 -12.46
CA GLU A 247 1.14 31.70 -13.84
C GLU A 247 1.85 30.68 -14.77
N HIS A 248 2.84 29.95 -14.23
CA HIS A 248 3.74 29.10 -15.02
C HIS A 248 3.65 27.65 -14.52
N PRO A 249 2.78 26.80 -15.12
CA PRO A 249 2.57 25.42 -14.66
C PRO A 249 3.83 24.55 -14.70
N ASP A 250 4.68 24.75 -15.71
CA ASP A 250 5.92 23.99 -15.93
C ASP A 250 7.12 24.53 -15.12
N SER A 251 6.90 25.55 -14.29
CA SER A 251 7.93 26.13 -13.44
C SER A 251 8.20 25.29 -12.20
N VAL A 252 9.30 25.57 -11.50
CA VAL A 252 9.59 24.95 -10.19
C VAL A 252 8.41 25.13 -9.23
N MET A 253 7.82 26.32 -9.17
CA MET A 253 6.67 26.61 -8.32
C MET A 253 5.40 25.86 -8.75
N GLY A 254 5.19 25.67 -10.07
CA GLY A 254 4.05 24.91 -10.60
C GLY A 254 4.16 23.40 -10.31
N VAL A 255 5.38 22.86 -10.42
CA VAL A 255 5.69 21.48 -10.02
C VAL A 255 5.52 21.32 -8.51
N LEU A 256 5.99 22.29 -7.70
CA LEU A 256 5.82 22.29 -6.25
C LEU A 256 4.34 22.28 -5.85
N LYS A 257 3.51 23.12 -6.48
CA LYS A 257 2.05 23.13 -6.27
C LYS A 257 1.43 21.76 -6.54
N THR A 258 1.83 21.13 -7.65
CA THR A 258 1.33 19.79 -8.02
C THR A 258 1.78 18.73 -7.00
N ALA A 259 3.03 18.80 -6.53
CA ALA A 259 3.56 17.91 -5.52
C ALA A 259 2.84 18.06 -4.17
N LEU A 260 2.57 19.30 -3.74
CA LEU A 260 1.78 19.59 -2.53
C LEU A 260 0.38 18.99 -2.59
N GLY A 261 -0.31 19.14 -3.73
CA GLY A 261 -1.64 18.56 -3.93
C GLY A 261 -1.63 17.03 -3.78
N ARG A 262 -0.68 16.34 -4.44
CA ARG A 262 -0.53 14.89 -4.33
C ARG A 262 -0.16 14.43 -2.92
N LEU A 263 0.70 15.17 -2.24
CA LEU A 263 1.10 14.85 -0.87
C LEU A 263 -0.06 15.03 0.11
N SER A 264 -0.85 16.11 -0.04
CA SER A 264 -2.07 16.36 0.74
C SER A 264 -3.12 15.26 0.54
N GLU A 265 -3.34 14.82 -0.71
CA GLU A 265 -4.23 13.71 -1.02
C GLU A 265 -3.76 12.41 -0.37
N THR A 266 -2.46 12.10 -0.48
CA THR A 266 -1.86 10.91 0.14
C THR A 266 -2.04 10.92 1.66
N ILE A 267 -1.78 12.05 2.32
CA ILE A 267 -1.98 12.20 3.78
C ILE A 267 -3.45 12.04 4.15
N THR A 268 -4.37 12.53 3.32
CA THR A 268 -5.82 12.35 3.53
C THR A 268 -6.21 10.87 3.45
N GLN A 269 -5.71 10.14 2.45
CA GLN A 269 -5.93 8.70 2.33
C GLN A 269 -5.37 7.92 3.53
N VAL A 270 -4.17 8.26 3.99
CA VAL A 270 -3.57 7.66 5.20
C VAL A 270 -4.43 7.92 6.44
N ARG A 271 -4.97 9.13 6.61
CA ARG A 271 -5.88 9.44 7.72
C ARG A 271 -7.18 8.63 7.66
N MET A 272 -7.78 8.49 6.47
CA MET A 272 -8.99 7.68 6.29
C MET A 272 -8.73 6.21 6.62
N ALA A 273 -7.62 5.64 6.11
CA ALA A 273 -7.23 4.27 6.41
C ALA A 273 -6.97 4.05 7.91
N ALA A 274 -6.30 5.00 8.58
CA ALA A 274 -6.08 4.94 10.02
C ALA A 274 -7.40 4.99 10.81
N GLN A 275 -8.37 5.79 10.36
CA GLN A 275 -9.70 5.87 10.98
C GLN A 275 -10.50 4.57 10.78
N GLU A 276 -10.43 3.96 9.61
CA GLU A 276 -11.04 2.65 9.32
C GLU A 276 -10.43 1.53 10.18
N VAL A 277 -9.11 1.51 10.34
CA VAL A 277 -8.41 0.58 11.23
C VAL A 277 -8.82 0.80 12.69
N SER A 278 -8.92 2.06 13.13
CA SER A 278 -9.38 2.39 14.48
C SER A 278 -10.81 1.90 14.72
N GLN A 279 -11.72 2.15 13.78
CA GLN A 279 -13.11 1.70 13.86
C GLN A 279 -13.20 0.16 13.86
N SER A 280 -12.45 -0.50 12.99
CA SER A 280 -12.38 -1.97 12.93
C SER A 280 -11.85 -2.56 14.24
N SER A 281 -10.88 -1.90 14.86
CA SER A 281 -10.36 -2.30 16.18
C SER A 281 -11.42 -2.18 17.27
N THR A 282 -12.25 -1.13 17.26
CA THR A 282 -13.38 -1.00 18.19
C THR A 282 -14.44 -2.08 17.99
N ILE A 283 -14.79 -2.40 16.74
CA ILE A 283 -15.72 -3.48 16.41
C ILE A 283 -15.17 -4.83 16.88
N LEU A 284 -13.88 -5.09 16.64
CA LEU A 284 -13.21 -6.31 17.07
C LEU A 284 -13.23 -6.45 18.61
N LEU A 285 -12.95 -5.37 19.34
CA LEU A 285 -13.04 -5.37 20.81
C LEU A 285 -14.45 -5.73 21.30
N ALA A 286 -15.48 -5.16 20.69
CA ALA A 286 -16.88 -5.48 21.03
C ALA A 286 -17.22 -6.95 20.71
N ALA A 287 -16.81 -7.45 19.54
CA ALA A 287 -17.01 -8.84 19.14
C ALA A 287 -16.28 -9.81 20.07
N SER A 288 -15.03 -9.52 20.45
CA SER A 288 -14.27 -10.31 21.42
C SER A 288 -14.93 -10.33 22.80
N SER A 289 -15.49 -9.20 23.26
CA SER A 289 -16.25 -9.15 24.51
C SER A 289 -17.51 -10.02 24.46
N SER A 290 -18.29 -9.93 23.38
CA SER A 290 -19.46 -10.79 23.17
C SER A 290 -19.10 -12.26 23.09
N ASN A 291 -17.99 -12.61 22.42
CA ASN A 291 -17.54 -13.99 22.31
C ASN A 291 -17.14 -14.55 23.69
N ASN A 292 -16.43 -13.77 24.52
CA ASN A 292 -16.13 -14.18 25.89
C ASN A 292 -17.40 -14.44 26.72
N ALA A 293 -18.42 -13.59 26.58
CA ALA A 293 -19.71 -13.82 27.25
C ALA A 293 -20.39 -15.12 26.76
N GLN A 294 -20.35 -15.39 25.46
CA GLN A 294 -20.91 -16.63 24.89
C GLN A 294 -20.15 -17.88 25.36
N VAL A 295 -18.82 -17.81 25.43
CA VAL A 295 -17.99 -18.89 25.98
C VAL A 295 -18.39 -19.18 27.43
N MET A 296 -18.62 -18.16 28.26
CA MET A 296 -19.09 -18.37 29.63
C MET A 296 -20.46 -19.07 29.70
N VAL A 297 -21.38 -18.75 28.79
CA VAL A 297 -22.69 -19.45 28.71
C VAL A 297 -22.47 -20.91 28.30
N GLN A 298 -21.68 -21.16 27.26
CA GLN A 298 -21.40 -22.50 26.77
C GLN A 298 -20.68 -23.36 27.82
N THR A 299 -19.80 -22.78 28.64
CA THR A 299 -19.19 -23.47 29.79
C THR A 299 -20.24 -23.91 30.80
N ARG A 300 -21.22 -23.05 31.15
CA ARG A 300 -22.30 -23.43 32.07
C ARG A 300 -23.20 -24.51 31.49
N GLU A 301 -23.54 -24.43 30.20
CA GLU A 301 -24.31 -25.48 29.52
C GLU A 301 -23.55 -26.81 29.52
N ALA A 302 -22.23 -26.79 29.28
CA ALA A 302 -21.39 -27.97 29.36
C ALA A 302 -21.34 -28.58 30.78
N GLU A 303 -21.28 -27.75 31.83
CA GLU A 303 -21.39 -28.20 33.23
C GLU A 303 -22.75 -28.84 33.54
N GLN A 304 -23.85 -28.27 33.00
CA GLN A 304 -25.19 -28.85 33.12
C GLN A 304 -25.29 -30.19 32.40
N VAL A 305 -24.75 -30.30 31.19
CA VAL A 305 -24.69 -31.56 30.44
C VAL A 305 -23.85 -32.59 31.20
N ALA A 306 -22.70 -32.21 31.74
CA ALA A 306 -21.88 -33.11 32.55
C ALA A 306 -22.65 -33.61 33.79
N THR A 307 -23.41 -32.73 34.44
CA THR A 307 -24.28 -33.08 35.57
C THR A 307 -25.39 -34.05 35.14
N ALA A 308 -26.05 -33.79 34.01
CA ALA A 308 -27.07 -34.67 33.45
C ALA A 308 -26.50 -36.04 33.08
N ILE A 309 -25.31 -36.10 32.48
CA ILE A 309 -24.60 -37.36 32.18
C ILE A 309 -24.29 -38.12 33.49
N SER A 310 -23.87 -37.41 34.55
CA SER A 310 -23.62 -38.04 35.85
C SER A 310 -24.90 -38.63 36.45
N GLN A 311 -26.03 -37.91 36.38
CA GLN A 311 -27.33 -38.43 36.80
C GLN A 311 -27.77 -39.62 35.93
N MET A 312 -27.59 -39.54 34.61
CA MET A 312 -27.88 -40.64 33.70
C MET A 312 -27.05 -41.89 34.04
N ALA A 313 -25.75 -41.73 34.31
CA ALA A 313 -24.88 -42.84 34.73
C ALA A 313 -25.38 -43.48 36.04
N ALA A 314 -25.83 -42.68 37.01
CA ALA A 314 -26.45 -43.20 38.23
C ALA A 314 -27.73 -43.99 37.95
N THR A 315 -28.63 -43.46 37.10
CA THR A 315 -29.85 -44.18 36.71
C THR A 315 -29.56 -45.47 35.94
N VAL A 316 -28.54 -45.49 35.07
CA VAL A 316 -28.12 -46.70 34.36
C VAL A 316 -27.60 -47.77 35.34
N ASN A 317 -26.86 -47.37 36.38
CA ASN A 317 -26.45 -48.29 37.44
C ASN A 317 -27.65 -48.83 38.23
N GLU A 318 -28.63 -47.99 38.53
CA GLU A 318 -29.86 -48.40 39.23
C GLU A 318 -30.69 -49.36 38.38
N VAL A 319 -30.88 -49.06 37.08
CA VAL A 319 -31.54 -49.95 36.11
C VAL A 319 -30.79 -51.28 35.97
N SER A 320 -29.46 -51.27 35.96
CA SER A 320 -28.65 -52.49 35.95
C SER A 320 -28.87 -53.31 37.23
N GLY A 321 -28.99 -52.65 38.38
CA GLY A 321 -29.35 -53.29 39.65
C GLY A 321 -30.75 -53.91 39.64
N TYR A 322 -31.75 -53.19 39.12
CA TYR A 322 -33.11 -53.73 38.95
C TYR A 322 -33.14 -54.91 37.96
N ALA A 323 -32.37 -54.86 36.87
CA ALA A 323 -32.26 -55.97 35.94
C ALA A 323 -31.62 -57.21 36.59
N ALA A 324 -30.59 -57.02 37.43
CA ALA A 324 -29.98 -58.11 38.21
C ALA A 324 -30.98 -58.72 39.21
N GLN A 325 -31.72 -57.89 39.96
CA GLN A 325 -32.77 -58.37 40.87
C GLN A 325 -33.89 -59.11 40.14
N ALA A 326 -34.31 -58.62 38.96
CA ALA A 326 -35.32 -59.29 38.14
C ALA A 326 -34.80 -60.66 37.65
N ALA A 327 -33.54 -60.75 37.26
CA ALA A 327 -32.91 -62.02 36.88
C ALA A 327 -32.79 -62.99 38.07
N ASP A 328 -32.47 -62.50 39.27
CA ASP A 328 -32.49 -63.29 40.51
C ASP A 328 -33.89 -63.82 40.82
N ALA A 329 -34.91 -62.97 40.75
CA ALA A 329 -36.30 -63.34 40.97
C ALA A 329 -36.81 -64.36 39.95
N ALA A 330 -36.45 -64.19 38.67
CA ALA A 330 -36.77 -65.16 37.62
C ALA A 330 -36.12 -66.53 37.90
N ARG A 331 -34.85 -66.55 38.28
CA ARG A 331 -34.15 -67.79 38.67
C ARG A 331 -34.75 -68.46 39.90
N LEU A 332 -35.20 -67.67 40.89
CA LEU A 332 -35.90 -68.20 42.06
C LEU A 332 -37.24 -68.83 41.64
N ALA A 333 -38.00 -68.16 40.76
CA ALA A 333 -39.24 -68.70 40.23
C ALA A 333 -39.03 -69.99 39.43
N ASP A 334 -37.98 -70.08 38.62
CA ASP A 334 -37.62 -71.32 37.91
C ASP A 334 -37.35 -72.48 38.90
N THR A 335 -36.66 -72.20 40.01
CA THR A 335 -36.36 -73.19 41.06
C THR A 335 -37.64 -73.67 41.77
N GLU A 336 -38.57 -72.77 42.06
CA GLU A 336 -39.88 -73.11 42.64
C GLU A 336 -40.73 -73.94 41.66
N VAL A 337 -40.71 -73.60 40.36
CA VAL A 337 -41.38 -74.39 39.31
C VAL A 337 -40.80 -75.80 39.21
N GLU A 338 -39.48 -75.95 39.27
CA GLU A 338 -38.81 -77.26 39.25
C GLU A 338 -39.19 -78.11 40.48
N THR A 339 -39.22 -77.49 41.66
CA THR A 339 -39.67 -78.14 42.90
C THR A 339 -41.14 -78.56 42.80
N GLY A 340 -42.00 -77.70 42.23
CA GLY A 340 -43.40 -78.00 41.97
C GLY A 340 -43.59 -79.17 41.00
N ASN A 341 -42.80 -79.22 39.92
CA ASN A 341 -42.83 -80.35 38.98
C ASN A 341 -42.47 -81.67 39.65
N SER A 342 -41.43 -81.70 40.49
CA SER A 342 -41.05 -82.91 41.23
C SER A 342 -42.16 -83.39 42.17
N LEU A 343 -42.88 -82.45 42.81
CA LEU A 343 -44.04 -82.78 43.64
C LEU A 343 -45.20 -83.36 42.83
N VAL A 344 -45.48 -82.82 41.64
CA VAL A 344 -46.50 -83.33 40.72
C VAL A 344 -46.14 -84.73 40.22
N GLU A 345 -44.87 -84.98 39.88
CA GLU A 345 -44.36 -86.29 39.49
C GLU A 345 -44.56 -87.32 40.63
N GLY A 346 -44.18 -86.97 41.86
CA GLY A 346 -44.42 -87.82 43.03
C GLY A 346 -45.90 -88.09 43.31
N THR A 347 -46.77 -87.09 43.07
CA THR A 347 -48.23 -87.26 43.20
C THR A 347 -48.78 -88.21 42.13
N THR A 348 -48.26 -88.13 40.90
CA THR A 348 -48.65 -89.02 39.80
C THR A 348 -48.29 -90.47 40.10
N ALA A 349 -47.08 -90.72 40.61
CA ALA A 349 -46.65 -92.05 41.05
C ALA A 349 -47.54 -92.64 42.16
N ALA A 350 -47.95 -91.81 43.12
CA ALA A 350 -48.88 -92.22 44.18
C ALA A 350 -50.28 -92.58 43.64
N ILE A 351 -50.76 -91.88 42.61
CA ILE A 351 -52.03 -92.18 41.93
C ILE A 351 -51.93 -93.51 41.17
N GLU A 352 -50.83 -93.78 40.47
CA GLU A 352 -50.61 -95.06 39.77
C GLU A 352 -50.59 -96.24 40.75
N GLN A 353 -49.91 -96.06 41.89
CA GLN A 353 -49.87 -97.07 42.95
C GLN A 353 -51.26 -97.32 43.55
N LEU A 354 -52.05 -96.26 43.77
CA LEU A 354 -53.43 -96.37 44.23
C LEU A 354 -54.32 -97.13 43.22
N ALA A 355 -54.16 -96.84 41.92
CA ALA A 355 -54.89 -97.54 40.85
C ALA A 355 -54.56 -99.05 40.84
N ALA A 356 -53.30 -99.42 41.04
CA ALA A 356 -52.90 -100.83 41.13
C ALA A 356 -53.55 -101.53 42.34
N THR A 357 -53.58 -100.88 43.51
CA THR A 357 -54.25 -101.42 44.72
C THR A 357 -55.77 -101.59 44.52
N LEU A 358 -56.42 -100.69 43.78
CA LEU A 358 -57.85 -100.80 43.45
C LEU A 358 -58.15 -102.02 42.56
N VAL A 359 -57.29 -102.34 41.59
CA VAL A 359 -57.43 -103.53 40.76
C VAL A 359 -57.31 -104.81 41.59
N GLU A 360 -56.34 -104.88 42.50
CA GLU A 360 -56.14 -106.03 43.39
C GLU A 360 -57.32 -106.23 44.37
N THR A 361 -57.88 -105.12 44.87
CA THR A 361 -59.07 -105.15 45.73
C THR A 361 -60.31 -105.65 44.97
N THR A 362 -60.42 -105.34 43.67
CA THR A 362 -61.55 -105.79 42.85
C THR A 362 -61.51 -107.31 42.62
N ASN A 363 -60.31 -107.89 42.40
CA ASN A 363 -60.13 -109.34 42.24
C ASN A 363 -60.49 -110.13 43.52
N THR A 364 -60.16 -109.60 44.70
CA THR A 364 -60.47 -110.25 45.98
C THR A 364 -61.98 -110.25 46.28
N VAL A 365 -62.70 -109.21 45.88
CA VAL A 365 -64.17 -109.15 45.99
C VAL A 365 -64.84 -110.18 45.07
N GLU A 366 -64.35 -110.37 43.84
CA GLU A 366 -64.90 -111.37 42.91
C GLU A 366 -64.71 -112.82 43.44
N GLN A 367 -63.55 -113.12 44.03
CA GLN A 367 -63.31 -114.41 44.68
C GLN A 367 -64.26 -114.68 45.85
N ALA A 368 -64.52 -113.67 46.68
CA ALA A 368 -65.46 -113.80 47.80
C ALA A 368 -66.89 -114.10 47.34
N SER A 369 -67.32 -113.51 46.22
CA SER A 369 -68.64 -113.77 45.63
C SER A 369 -68.79 -115.23 45.16
N ARG A 370 -67.76 -115.82 44.53
CA ARG A 370 -67.79 -117.23 44.08
C ARG A 370 -67.84 -118.23 45.23
N HIS A 371 -67.19 -117.93 46.35
CA HIS A 371 -67.27 -118.76 47.56
C HIS A 371 -68.67 -118.75 48.19
N GLY A 372 -69.43 -117.65 48.04
CA GLY A 372 -70.82 -117.56 48.51
C GLY A 372 -71.76 -118.54 47.79
N GLU A 373 -71.66 -118.64 46.46
CA GLU A 373 -72.48 -119.53 45.61
C GLU A 373 -72.23 -121.03 45.90
N GLN A 374 -70.98 -121.39 46.19
CA GLN A 374 -70.62 -122.77 46.53
C GLN A 374 -71.22 -123.22 47.88
N ILE A 375 -71.35 -122.32 48.85
CA ILE A 375 -71.93 -122.63 50.16
C ILE A 375 -73.44 -122.88 50.05
N GLU A 376 -74.14 -122.14 49.19
CA GLU A 376 -75.58 -122.29 48.95
C GLU A 376 -75.92 -123.68 48.37
N THR A 377 -75.09 -124.15 47.43
CA THR A 377 -75.23 -125.49 46.82
C THR A 377 -75.06 -126.62 47.84
N VAL A 378 -74.18 -126.46 48.83
CA VAL A 378 -73.94 -127.47 49.88
C VAL A 378 -75.13 -127.56 50.86
N ILE A 379 -75.77 -126.43 51.19
CA ILE A 379 -76.93 -126.41 52.09
C ILE A 379 -78.16 -127.09 51.45
N GLU A 380 -78.35 -126.99 50.14
CA GLU A 380 -79.44 -127.65 49.43
C GLU A 380 -79.32 -129.19 49.47
N VAL A 381 -78.10 -129.72 49.33
CA VAL A 381 -77.83 -131.16 49.45
C VAL A 381 -78.07 -131.67 50.89
N ILE A 382 -77.71 -130.87 51.91
CA ILE A 382 -77.92 -131.22 53.32
C ILE A 382 -79.42 -131.31 53.64
N ASN A 383 -80.25 -130.41 53.12
CA ASN A 383 -81.71 -130.44 53.32
C ASN A 383 -82.38 -131.63 52.60
N SER A 384 -81.87 -132.04 51.43
CA SER A 384 -82.37 -133.20 50.69
C SER A 384 -82.16 -134.53 51.43
N ILE A 385 -81.01 -134.70 52.09
CA ILE A 385 -80.67 -135.91 52.87
C ILE A 385 -81.48 -135.99 54.18
N ALA A 386 -81.77 -134.84 54.81
CA ALA A 386 -82.58 -134.79 56.03
C ALA A 386 -84.04 -135.22 55.80
N SER A 387 -84.63 -134.88 54.64
CA SER A 387 -86.01 -135.24 54.29
C SER A 387 -86.20 -136.75 54.04
N GLN A 388 -85.23 -137.39 53.37
CA GLN A 388 -85.27 -138.84 53.11
C GLN A 388 -85.12 -139.68 54.38
N THR A 389 -84.42 -139.16 55.40
CA THR A 389 -84.21 -139.87 56.66
C THR A 389 -85.47 -139.88 57.54
N ASN A 390 -86.25 -138.79 57.50
CA ASN A 390 -87.49 -138.65 58.28
C ASN A 390 -88.62 -139.60 57.81
N LEU A 391 -88.72 -139.85 56.50
CA LEU A 391 -89.77 -140.68 55.91
C LEU A 391 -89.56 -142.20 56.11
N LEU A 392 -88.34 -142.64 56.41
CA LEU A 392 -88.03 -144.06 56.66
C LEU A 392 -88.43 -144.50 58.09
N ALA A 393 -88.30 -143.61 59.06
CA ALA A 393 -88.60 -143.88 60.47
C ALA A 393 -90.12 -144.04 60.75
N LEU A 394 -90.97 -143.33 60.00
CA LEU A 394 -92.42 -143.32 60.27
C LEU A 394 -93.14 -144.60 59.84
N LYS A 395 -92.63 -145.33 58.84
CA LYS A 395 -93.25 -146.57 58.35
C LYS A 395 -93.04 -147.77 59.27
N ILE A 396 -92.00 -147.75 60.10
CA ILE A 396 -91.66 -148.88 60.99
C ILE A 396 -92.51 -148.85 62.26
N ASN A 397 -92.86 -147.67 62.76
CA ASN A 397 -93.53 -147.52 64.05
C ASN A 397 -95.04 -147.92 64.04
N SER A 398 -95.69 -147.93 62.87
CA SER A 398 -97.13 -148.26 62.80
C SER A 398 -97.44 -149.76 62.67
N ALA A 399 -96.43 -150.62 62.46
CA ALA A 399 -96.66 -152.03 62.12
C ALA A 399 -96.54 -153.03 63.29
N ALA A 400 -95.94 -152.67 64.43
CA ALA A 400 -95.62 -153.64 65.48
C ALA A 400 -96.47 -153.54 66.77
N ALA A 401 -97.61 -152.86 66.72
CA ALA A 401 -98.56 -152.74 67.84
C ALA A 401 -99.70 -153.78 67.82
N ASN A 402 -99.66 -154.83 66.99
CA ASN A 402 -100.79 -155.76 66.86
C ASN A 402 -100.44 -157.26 66.85
N MET A 403 -99.53 -157.72 67.73
CA MET A 403 -99.57 -159.12 68.17
C MET A 403 -98.97 -159.30 69.57
N ARG A 404 -99.86 -159.13 70.56
CA ARG A 404 -99.68 -159.41 71.99
C ARG A 404 -99.85 -160.93 72.21
N ARG A 405 -99.21 -161.46 73.27
CA ARG A 405 -99.50 -162.75 73.95
C ARG A 405 -99.23 -164.01 73.11
N ILE A 406 -98.23 -164.80 73.55
CA ILE A 406 -98.23 -166.26 73.79
C ILE A 406 -96.75 -166.67 73.92
N PHE A 407 -96.39 -167.21 75.09
CA PHE A 407 -95.09 -167.79 75.47
C PHE A 407 -93.87 -166.87 75.73
N CYS A 408 -93.66 -166.64 77.04
CA CYS A 408 -92.44 -166.93 77.81
C CYS A 408 -91.04 -166.87 77.18
N SER A 409 -90.21 -166.05 77.85
CA SER A 409 -88.85 -166.37 78.34
C SER A 409 -87.71 -166.35 77.32
N PRO A 410 -86.44 -166.34 77.77
CA PRO A 410 -85.63 -165.15 77.99
C PRO A 410 -84.49 -165.05 76.95
N ALA A 411 -83.91 -163.86 76.79
CA ALA A 411 -82.91 -163.45 75.79
C ALA A 411 -83.51 -162.93 74.46
N SER A 412 -82.98 -161.77 74.05
CA SER A 412 -83.24 -160.98 72.83
C SER A 412 -84.07 -159.71 73.06
N ASP A 413 -83.39 -158.60 73.35
CA ASP A 413 -83.84 -157.26 72.95
C ASP A 413 -82.63 -156.32 72.84
N SER A 414 -82.01 -156.37 71.67
CA SER A 414 -80.98 -155.45 71.20
C SER A 414 -81.25 -155.17 69.72
N ILE A 415 -81.96 -154.07 69.41
CA ILE A 415 -81.98 -153.43 68.06
C ILE A 415 -82.57 -152.00 68.01
N TRP A 416 -83.08 -151.41 69.09
CA TRP A 416 -83.72 -150.08 69.06
C TRP A 416 -82.81 -148.90 69.48
N LEU A 417 -81.58 -148.82 68.95
CA LEU A 417 -80.54 -147.83 69.32
C LEU A 417 -80.44 -146.59 68.37
N ILE A 418 -80.47 -145.38 68.97
CA ILE A 418 -79.78 -144.08 68.61
C ILE A 418 -80.24 -143.31 67.34
N PRO A 419 -80.27 -141.94 67.26
CA PRO A 419 -80.47 -140.85 68.26
C PRO A 419 -81.50 -139.76 67.78
N ALA A 420 -81.97 -138.88 68.67
CA ALA A 420 -82.73 -137.67 68.29
C ALA A 420 -82.26 -136.44 69.08
N GLU A 421 -81.01 -136.02 68.85
CA GLU A 421 -80.40 -134.79 69.42
C GLU A 421 -80.16 -133.70 68.35
N ARG A 422 -80.89 -133.73 67.21
CA ARG A 422 -80.54 -132.97 66.00
C ARG A 422 -81.55 -131.90 65.57
N SER A 423 -82.27 -131.29 66.51
CA SER A 423 -83.35 -130.34 66.19
C SER A 423 -83.21 -128.86 66.63
N PRO A 424 -82.10 -128.37 67.23
CA PRO A 424 -81.86 -126.92 67.31
C PRO A 424 -80.82 -126.35 66.31
N GLY A 425 -80.08 -127.16 65.55
CA GLY A 425 -78.91 -126.70 64.77
C GLY A 425 -79.20 -125.97 63.45
N ASN A 426 -80.35 -126.23 62.80
CA ASN A 426 -80.59 -125.74 61.43
C ASN A 426 -81.22 -124.33 61.38
N ALA A 427 -81.69 -123.79 62.51
CA ALA A 427 -82.33 -122.47 62.59
C ALA A 427 -81.34 -121.31 62.86
N GLY A 428 -80.05 -121.58 63.11
CA GLY A 428 -79.03 -120.54 63.23
C GLY A 428 -78.46 -120.06 61.89
N SER A 429 -78.27 -120.96 60.92
CA SER A 429 -77.48 -120.67 59.71
C SER A 429 -78.15 -119.70 58.74
N ASN A 430 -79.48 -119.66 58.66
CA ASN A 430 -80.19 -118.70 57.78
C ASN A 430 -80.15 -117.25 58.32
N ALA A 431 -79.88 -117.06 59.62
CA ALA A 431 -79.80 -115.73 60.23
C ALA A 431 -78.37 -115.13 60.19
N ALA A 432 -77.32 -115.95 60.03
CA ALA A 432 -75.93 -115.50 59.91
C ALA A 432 -75.54 -115.14 58.46
N ILE A 433 -76.23 -115.69 57.46
CA ILE A 433 -75.99 -115.39 56.04
C ILE A 433 -76.61 -114.02 55.63
N ASN A 434 -77.47 -113.44 56.46
CA ASN A 434 -78.23 -112.23 56.11
C ASN A 434 -77.89 -110.95 56.93
N ARG A 435 -76.68 -110.87 57.52
CA ARG A 435 -76.10 -109.62 58.02
C ARG A 435 -74.59 -109.61 57.72
N PRO A 436 -74.13 -108.78 56.75
CA PRO A 436 -73.97 -107.35 57.00
C PRO A 436 -74.30 -106.45 55.78
N THR A 437 -75.25 -105.52 55.93
CA THR A 437 -75.47 -104.42 54.96
C THR A 437 -75.42 -103.02 55.61
N ALA A 438 -74.93 -102.88 56.85
CA ALA A 438 -75.09 -101.61 57.57
C ALA A 438 -73.90 -101.08 58.40
N THR A 439 -72.68 -101.63 58.32
CA THR A 439 -71.60 -101.22 59.27
C THR A 439 -70.26 -100.87 58.62
N VAL A 440 -70.23 -100.04 57.57
CA VAL A 440 -68.96 -99.47 57.06
C VAL A 440 -69.00 -97.95 56.79
N MET A 441 -70.13 -97.25 56.97
CA MET A 441 -70.22 -95.84 56.57
C MET A 441 -69.97 -94.80 57.68
N THR A 442 -69.31 -95.17 58.78
CA THR A 442 -69.13 -94.24 59.92
C THR A 442 -67.77 -94.34 60.62
N ALA A 443 -66.68 -94.43 59.87
CA ALA A 443 -65.33 -94.32 60.44
C ALA A 443 -64.28 -93.83 59.43
N ALA A 444 -64.50 -92.66 58.79
CA ALA A 444 -63.45 -92.08 57.93
C ALA A 444 -63.45 -90.54 57.79
N VAL A 445 -64.22 -89.78 58.58
CA VAL A 445 -64.19 -88.30 58.48
C VAL A 445 -64.30 -87.63 59.85
N SER A 446 -63.34 -87.89 60.74
CA SER A 446 -63.14 -87.04 61.93
C SER A 446 -61.71 -87.11 62.45
N ASN A 447 -60.72 -86.79 61.61
CA ASN A 447 -59.38 -86.46 62.11
C ASN A 447 -58.61 -85.43 61.25
N ALA A 448 -59.33 -84.45 60.70
CA ALA A 448 -58.74 -83.27 60.07
C ALA A 448 -59.11 -82.02 60.89
N ALA A 449 -58.49 -81.88 62.07
CA ALA A 449 -58.49 -80.62 62.81
C ALA A 449 -57.21 -80.52 63.65
N ARG A 450 -56.27 -79.66 63.22
CA ARG A 450 -55.21 -78.92 63.97
C ARG A 450 -54.12 -78.51 62.97
N GLN A 451 -53.74 -77.26 62.69
CA GLN A 451 -53.95 -75.88 63.20
C GLN A 451 -53.48 -74.90 62.07
N PRO A 452 -53.14 -73.60 62.27
CA PRO A 452 -53.75 -72.50 63.03
C PRO A 452 -54.10 -71.27 62.14
N LYS A 453 -54.65 -70.25 62.80
CA LYS A 453 -55.21 -68.98 62.33
C LYS A 453 -54.25 -68.11 61.50
N ALA A 454 -54.79 -67.53 60.42
CA ALA A 454 -54.24 -66.38 59.71
C ALA A 454 -54.58 -65.07 60.45
N SER A 455 -53.62 -64.14 60.47
CA SER A 455 -53.79 -62.75 60.91
C SER A 455 -53.57 -61.80 59.72
N PRO A 456 -54.17 -60.60 59.72
CA PRO A 456 -54.57 -59.92 58.50
C PRO A 456 -53.63 -58.82 57.99
N ILE A 457 -53.78 -58.59 56.69
CA ILE A 457 -53.51 -57.42 55.83
C ILE A 457 -53.27 -56.08 56.54
N SER A 458 -52.22 -55.38 56.11
CA SER A 458 -52.13 -53.91 56.16
C SER A 458 -51.57 -53.34 54.85
N VAL A 459 -52.41 -52.57 54.17
CA VAL A 459 -52.05 -51.67 53.06
C VAL A 459 -52.10 -50.25 53.62
N PRO A 460 -51.19 -49.34 53.23
CA PRO A 460 -51.52 -47.93 53.19
C PRO A 460 -51.62 -47.45 51.74
N ALA A 461 -52.78 -46.86 51.46
CA ALA A 461 -53.08 -46.05 50.29
C ALA A 461 -52.38 -44.68 50.36
N GLY A 462 -52.13 -44.06 49.20
CA GLY A 462 -51.70 -42.66 49.15
C GLY A 462 -51.35 -42.15 47.75
N ILE A 463 -52.33 -42.01 46.87
CA ILE A 463 -52.31 -41.05 45.74
C ILE A 463 -53.44 -40.04 46.02
N PRO A 464 -53.20 -38.73 45.80
CA PRO A 464 -53.95 -38.00 44.76
C PRO A 464 -52.98 -37.17 43.90
N ALA A 465 -53.01 -37.29 42.57
CA ALA A 465 -53.95 -36.67 41.63
C ALA A 465 -53.64 -35.18 41.31
N THR A 466 -53.72 -34.88 40.01
CA THR A 466 -54.02 -33.59 39.35
C THR A 466 -52.96 -32.47 39.23
N VAL A 467 -52.42 -32.39 38.00
CA VAL A 467 -52.26 -31.21 37.08
C VAL A 467 -53.13 -29.99 37.50
N PRO A 468 -52.70 -28.70 37.44
CA PRO A 468 -52.37 -28.04 36.17
C PRO A 468 -51.28 -26.96 36.13
N ILE A 469 -50.94 -26.69 34.86
CA ILE A 469 -50.10 -25.63 34.31
C ILE A 469 -50.76 -24.27 34.55
N GLU A 470 -50.06 -23.35 35.20
CA GLU A 470 -50.33 -21.91 35.11
C GLU A 470 -49.03 -21.15 34.76
N THR A 471 -49.12 -20.41 33.67
CA THR A 471 -48.22 -19.29 33.34
C THR A 471 -48.70 -18.06 34.13
N PRO A 472 -47.81 -17.14 34.52
CA PRO A 472 -48.20 -15.75 34.66
C PRO A 472 -47.50 -14.88 33.61
N ALA A 473 -48.33 -14.09 32.95
CA ALA A 473 -47.96 -13.05 32.02
C ALA A 473 -47.63 -11.74 32.76
N ARG A 474 -46.69 -10.99 32.15
CA ARG A 474 -46.61 -9.51 32.01
C ARG A 474 -46.48 -8.62 33.26
N MET A 475 -45.54 -7.67 33.20
CA MET A 475 -45.86 -6.24 33.42
C MET A 475 -44.79 -5.22 32.92
N TYR A 476 -45.23 -4.31 32.02
CA TYR A 476 -44.88 -2.89 31.74
C TYR A 476 -43.42 -2.41 31.52
N ALA A 477 -43.06 -1.83 30.35
CA ALA A 477 -43.19 -0.41 29.86
C ALA A 477 -41.83 0.33 29.93
N ALA A 478 -41.43 1.29 29.10
CA ALA A 478 -41.83 1.87 27.81
C ALA A 478 -40.71 2.85 27.35
N ALA A 479 -40.76 3.24 26.07
CA ALA A 479 -40.21 4.47 25.45
C ALA A 479 -38.71 4.55 25.02
N PHE A 480 -38.44 4.57 23.71
CA PHE A 480 -38.18 5.77 22.89
C PHE A 480 -37.79 5.41 21.43
N THR A 481 -38.38 6.11 20.46
CA THR A 481 -38.18 6.12 18.98
C THR A 481 -36.94 6.98 18.55
N PRO A 482 -36.58 7.24 17.25
CA PRO A 482 -37.23 6.93 15.94
C PRO A 482 -36.31 6.57 14.71
N SER A 483 -36.97 6.18 13.57
CA SER A 483 -36.70 6.47 12.12
C SER A 483 -35.39 5.98 11.43
N LEU A 484 -35.26 5.49 10.18
CA LEU A 484 -35.98 5.23 8.88
C LEU A 484 -34.87 4.65 7.91
N PRO A 485 -35.03 4.35 6.59
CA PRO A 485 -36.08 3.71 5.77
C PRO A 485 -35.59 2.66 4.70
N GLY A 486 -36.55 1.92 4.09
CA GLY A 486 -36.54 1.36 2.70
C GLY A 486 -35.76 0.04 2.46
N LEU A 487 -36.09 -0.90 1.54
CA LEU A 487 -37.04 -1.02 0.41
C LEU A 487 -36.90 -2.47 -0.15
N LYS A 488 -38.00 -3.14 -0.56
CA LYS A 488 -38.11 -4.33 -1.49
C LYS A 488 -39.60 -4.79 -1.49
N ARG A 489 -40.32 -5.22 -2.54
CA ARG A 489 -40.11 -5.65 -3.95
C ARG A 489 -41.46 -5.52 -4.74
N GLY A 490 -41.37 -5.15 -6.03
CA GLY A 490 -42.13 -5.58 -7.26
C GLY A 490 -43.68 -5.70 -7.30
N PRO A 491 -44.29 -6.10 -8.45
CA PRO A 491 -43.80 -6.16 -9.85
C PRO A 491 -44.80 -5.62 -10.93
N SER A 492 -44.37 -5.43 -12.19
CA SER A 492 -45.06 -5.80 -13.47
C SER A 492 -44.54 -5.03 -14.72
N GLU A 493 -44.33 -5.79 -15.79
CA GLU A 493 -44.01 -5.44 -17.20
C GLU A 493 -45.21 -4.79 -17.97
N PRO A 494 -45.15 -4.37 -19.28
CA PRO A 494 -44.24 -4.82 -20.36
C PRO A 494 -43.73 -3.78 -21.42
N ALA A 495 -42.82 -4.30 -22.26
CA ALA A 495 -42.58 -4.05 -23.71
C ALA A 495 -42.02 -2.70 -24.24
N MET A 496 -40.84 -2.75 -24.88
CA MET A 496 -40.70 -2.62 -26.35
C MET A 496 -39.27 -2.86 -26.87
N VAL A 497 -39.25 -3.29 -28.13
CA VAL A 497 -38.18 -3.79 -29.01
C VAL A 497 -37.28 -2.66 -29.52
N GLN A 498 -35.95 -2.87 -29.60
CA GLN A 498 -35.16 -2.73 -30.86
C GLN A 498 -33.64 -2.99 -30.69
N LYS A 499 -33.12 -3.51 -31.80
CA LYS A 499 -31.85 -4.17 -32.13
C LYS A 499 -30.68 -3.17 -32.34
N PRO A 500 -29.40 -3.56 -32.20
CA PRO A 500 -28.31 -2.89 -32.92
C PRO A 500 -27.71 -3.81 -34.00
N PRO A 501 -27.24 -3.28 -35.15
CA PRO A 501 -26.56 -4.08 -36.15
C PRO A 501 -25.03 -3.91 -36.14
N ASN A 502 -24.37 -5.04 -36.41
CA ASN A 502 -23.24 -5.27 -37.31
C ASN A 502 -21.86 -4.62 -37.09
N ALA A 503 -20.92 -5.56 -36.97
CA ALA A 503 -19.50 -5.51 -37.29
C ALA A 503 -19.17 -5.31 -38.78
N LYS A 504 -17.95 -4.81 -39.09
CA LYS A 504 -16.92 -5.34 -40.04
C LYS A 504 -15.78 -4.30 -40.28
N PRO A 505 -14.62 -4.61 -40.92
CA PRO A 505 -13.46 -5.25 -40.26
C PRO A 505 -12.08 -4.65 -40.69
N SER A 506 -10.99 -5.34 -40.29
CA SER A 506 -9.68 -5.49 -40.94
C SER A 506 -8.74 -4.29 -41.12
N ASN A 507 -7.57 -4.34 -40.44
CA ASN A 507 -6.32 -4.52 -41.18
C ASN A 507 -5.21 -5.19 -40.34
N THR A 508 -4.41 -5.96 -41.06
CA THR A 508 -3.42 -6.99 -40.70
C THR A 508 -2.03 -6.48 -40.27
N LEU A 509 -1.46 -7.11 -39.22
CA LEU A 509 -0.09 -7.66 -38.94
C LEU A 509 1.17 -7.20 -39.72
N PRO A 510 2.44 -7.50 -39.28
CA PRO A 510 2.92 -8.24 -38.09
C PRO A 510 4.04 -7.55 -37.27
N VAL A 511 4.16 -7.77 -35.96
CA VAL A 511 5.07 -8.72 -35.26
C VAL A 511 6.49 -8.84 -35.84
N ARG A 512 7.48 -8.39 -35.07
CA ARG A 512 8.87 -8.87 -35.14
C ARG A 512 9.39 -9.12 -33.72
N VAL A 513 9.49 -10.41 -33.39
CA VAL A 513 10.29 -10.93 -32.27
C VAL A 513 11.67 -11.23 -32.85
N SER A 514 12.74 -10.81 -32.18
CA SER A 514 14.05 -11.45 -32.33
C SER A 514 14.71 -11.50 -30.97
N GLN A 515 15.02 -12.73 -30.56
CA GLN A 515 15.98 -13.07 -29.52
C GLN A 515 17.38 -12.55 -29.92
N ASN A 516 18.10 -12.03 -28.95
CA ASN A 516 19.43 -12.50 -28.54
C ASN A 516 19.74 -11.98 -27.13
#